data_AF-A0A0W1AWP7-F1
#
_entry.id   AF-A0A0W1AWP7-F1
#
_cell.length_a   1.000
_cell.length_b   1.000
_cell.length_c   1.000
_cell.angle_alpha   90.00
_cell.angle_beta   90.00
_cell.angle_gamma   90.00
#
_symmetry.space_group_name_H-M   'P 1'
#
loop_
_entity.id
_entity.type
_entity.pdbx_description
1 polymer ?
#
loop_
_entity_poly.entity_id
_entity_poly.type
_entity_poly.pdbx_seq_one_letter_code
_entity_poly.pdbx_strand_id
1 'polypeptide(L)'
;MVDDYSPPIGMLVISIFMSTLTRSFTMLISTTGMTVLTVMVSILNYRSSVKKHHEQNKKLEKKYLNYLFQVRNDLQSAASTQREAYTYIHPSIQSCVEIVRGRSKQLWEKTGIEDDFLNLRVGVGIQPIALVPIYSSKAKAIDDDNPLEEIASKICEEMYFVRDIPVYIPLRNINTLGIYGKQQEVRDFLNGVLVHLTTHQGYDDVRVAAGCIFLR
;
A
#
# COMPACT_ATOMS: atom_id res chain seq x y z
N MET A 1 -32.00 12.30 -17.96
CA MET A 1 -32.44 12.67 -16.60
C MET A 1 -33.84 13.23 -16.70
N VAL A 2 -34.74 12.45 -17.29
CA VAL A 2 -36.10 12.81 -17.67
C VAL A 2 -36.91 11.54 -17.40
N ASP A 3 -38.06 11.67 -16.73
CA ASP A 3 -39.13 10.66 -16.59
C ASP A 3 -39.11 9.62 -15.46
N ASP A 4 -39.11 10.04 -14.19
CA ASP A 4 -39.61 9.19 -13.07
C ASP A 4 -40.99 9.67 -12.52
N TYR A 5 -41.51 10.78 -13.06
CA TYR A 5 -42.88 11.28 -12.78
C TYR A 5 -43.89 10.96 -13.89
N SER A 6 -43.42 10.33 -14.99
CA SER A 6 -44.24 10.07 -16.18
C SER A 6 -45.40 9.10 -15.94
N PRO A 7 -45.31 8.06 -15.07
CA PRO A 7 -46.44 7.14 -14.88
C PRO A 7 -47.65 7.75 -14.14
N PRO A 8 -47.51 8.40 -12.96
CA PRO A 8 -48.65 8.91 -12.22
C PRO A 8 -49.26 10.18 -12.83
N ILE A 9 -48.45 11.04 -13.46
CA ILE A 9 -48.94 12.22 -14.18
C ILE A 9 -49.68 11.80 -15.45
N GLY A 10 -49.15 10.81 -16.19
CA GLY A 10 -49.82 10.25 -17.36
C GLY A 10 -51.18 9.63 -17.03
N MET A 11 -51.29 8.90 -15.91
CA MET A 11 -52.56 8.32 -15.45
C MET A 11 -53.60 9.37 -15.06
N LEU A 12 -53.20 10.48 -14.44
CA LEU A 12 -54.10 11.58 -14.10
C LEU A 12 -54.74 12.21 -15.34
N VAL A 13 -53.93 12.51 -16.37
CA VAL A 13 -54.43 13.10 -17.62
C VAL A 13 -55.41 12.17 -18.34
N ILE A 14 -55.10 10.88 -18.40
CA ILE A 14 -55.96 9.86 -19.03
C ILE A 14 -57.29 9.68 -18.27
N SER A 15 -57.26 9.70 -16.94
CA SER A 15 -58.47 9.57 -16.10
C SER A 15 -59.41 10.78 -16.21
N ILE A 16 -58.86 12.00 -16.28
CA ILE A 16 -59.64 13.22 -16.46
C ILE A 16 -60.32 13.21 -17.83
N PHE A 17 -59.58 12.82 -18.89
CA PHE A 17 -60.10 12.71 -20.25
C PHE A 17 -61.24 11.67 -20.36
N MET A 18 -61.04 10.47 -19.81
CA MET A 18 -62.06 9.40 -19.83
C MET A 18 -63.32 9.74 -19.01
N SER A 19 -63.17 10.51 -17.92
CA SER A 19 -64.28 10.95 -17.08
C SER A 19 -65.22 11.92 -17.82
N THR A 20 -64.69 12.80 -18.66
CA THR A 20 -65.48 13.70 -19.53
C THR A 20 -66.33 12.94 -20.56
N LEU A 21 -65.86 11.78 -21.03
CA LEU A 21 -66.58 10.95 -22.04
C LEU A 21 -67.70 10.11 -21.43
N THR A 22 -67.53 9.59 -20.22
CA THR A 22 -68.46 8.62 -19.61
C THR A 22 -69.48 9.23 -18.65
N ARG A 23 -69.40 10.56 -18.38
CA ARG A 23 -70.36 11.35 -17.58
C ARG A 23 -70.80 10.68 -16.27
N SER A 24 -69.88 9.96 -15.61
CA SER A 24 -70.11 9.25 -14.36
C SER A 24 -69.31 9.88 -13.21
N PHE A 25 -70.01 10.48 -12.25
CA PHE A 25 -69.40 11.14 -11.08
C PHE A 25 -68.68 10.18 -10.13
N THR A 26 -69.07 8.90 -10.11
CA THR A 26 -68.49 7.89 -9.21
C THR A 26 -67.08 7.47 -9.63
N MET A 27 -66.76 7.46 -10.93
CA MET A 27 -65.41 7.19 -11.43
C MET A 27 -64.42 8.33 -11.16
N LEU A 28 -64.90 9.57 -11.11
CA LEU A 28 -64.05 10.75 -10.84
C LEU A 28 -63.58 10.75 -9.38
N ILE A 29 -64.48 10.45 -8.44
CA ILE A 29 -64.16 10.41 -7.00
C ILE A 29 -63.19 9.26 -6.67
N SER A 30 -63.36 8.08 -7.29
CA SER A 30 -62.49 6.92 -7.03
C SER A 30 -61.07 7.09 -7.60
N THR A 31 -60.93 7.64 -8.80
CA THR A 31 -59.63 7.87 -9.46
C THR A 31 -58.83 8.98 -8.78
N THR A 32 -59.49 10.09 -8.40
CA THR A 32 -58.83 11.16 -7.61
C THR A 32 -58.40 10.67 -6.22
N GLY A 33 -59.22 9.87 -5.53
CA GLY A 33 -58.81 9.25 -4.25
C GLY A 33 -57.60 8.31 -4.37
N MET A 34 -57.55 7.48 -5.41
CA MET A 34 -56.42 6.57 -5.64
C MET A 34 -55.13 7.33 -5.98
N THR A 35 -55.19 8.34 -6.84
CA THR A 35 -53.99 9.12 -7.23
C THR A 35 -53.40 9.90 -6.06
N VAL A 36 -54.23 10.51 -5.20
CA VAL A 36 -53.76 11.16 -3.96
C VAL A 36 -53.07 10.16 -3.03
N LEU A 37 -53.64 8.97 -2.86
CA LEU A 37 -53.04 7.90 -2.05
C LEU A 37 -51.70 7.44 -2.65
N THR A 38 -51.61 7.25 -3.96
CA THR A 38 -50.37 6.86 -4.65
C THR A 38 -49.28 7.92 -4.51
N VAL A 39 -49.59 9.20 -4.70
CA VAL A 39 -48.64 10.30 -4.53
C VAL A 39 -48.15 10.37 -3.08
N MET A 40 -49.05 10.21 -2.11
CA MET A 40 -48.70 10.18 -0.69
C MET A 40 -47.73 9.02 -0.35
N VAL A 41 -48.04 7.81 -0.82
CA VAL A 41 -47.17 6.63 -0.65
C VAL A 41 -45.82 6.82 -1.35
N SER A 42 -45.81 7.43 -2.53
CA SER A 42 -44.58 7.71 -3.29
C SER A 42 -43.66 8.67 -2.54
N ILE A 43 -44.20 9.71 -1.91
CA ILE A 43 -43.41 10.66 -1.10
C ILE A 43 -42.82 9.96 0.13
N LEU A 44 -43.60 9.12 0.82
CA LEU A 44 -43.12 8.35 1.97
C LEU A 44 -42.02 7.36 1.56
N ASN A 45 -42.20 6.65 0.45
CA ASN A 45 -41.21 5.75 -0.10
C ASN A 45 -39.95 6.48 -0.55
N TYR A 46 -40.06 7.63 -1.21
CA TYR A 46 -38.91 8.43 -1.61
C TYR A 46 -38.07 8.86 -0.41
N ARG A 47 -38.70 9.38 0.66
CA ARG A 47 -37.98 9.76 1.88
C ARG A 47 -37.29 8.57 2.54
N SER A 48 -37.95 7.41 2.58
CA SER A 48 -37.38 6.17 3.09
C SER A 48 -36.19 5.70 2.24
N SER A 49 -36.33 5.74 0.92
CA SER A 49 -35.27 5.38 -0.04
C SER A 49 -34.06 6.30 0.10
N VAL A 50 -34.24 7.63 0.17
CA VAL A 50 -33.14 8.58 0.37
C VAL A 50 -32.38 8.29 1.67
N LYS A 51 -33.11 8.04 2.77
CA LYS A 51 -32.47 7.67 4.05
C LYS A 51 -31.69 6.35 3.94
N LYS A 52 -32.29 5.32 3.33
CA LYS A 52 -31.62 4.02 3.09
C LYS A 52 -30.39 4.16 2.21
N HIS A 53 -30.44 4.96 1.15
CA HIS A 53 -29.29 5.23 0.28
C HIS A 53 -28.16 5.91 1.04
N HIS A 54 -28.46 6.89 1.89
CA HIS A 54 -27.46 7.55 2.72
C HIS A 54 -26.80 6.58 3.71
N GLU A 55 -27.58 5.74 4.38
CA GLU A 55 -27.09 4.72 5.31
C GLU A 55 -26.23 3.66 4.60
N GLN A 56 -26.64 3.23 3.40
CA GLN A 56 -25.90 2.30 2.57
C GLN A 56 -24.55 2.89 2.14
N ASN A 57 -24.53 4.14 1.66
CA ASN A 57 -23.29 4.82 1.25
C ASN A 57 -22.32 4.95 2.43
N LYS A 58 -22.79 5.38 3.61
CA LYS A 58 -21.98 5.42 4.83
C LYS A 58 -21.42 4.05 5.22
N LYS A 59 -22.21 2.99 5.07
CA LYS A 59 -21.76 1.62 5.36
C LYS A 59 -20.68 1.16 4.39
N LEU A 60 -20.80 1.51 3.11
CA LEU A 60 -19.80 1.21 2.09
C LEU A 60 -18.49 1.96 2.35
N GLU A 61 -18.58 3.26 2.64
CA GLU A 61 -17.43 4.10 3.01
C GLU A 61 -16.68 3.52 4.22
N LYS A 62 -17.40 3.21 5.31
CA LYS A 62 -16.81 2.60 6.50
C LYS A 62 -16.16 1.26 6.20
N LYS A 63 -16.79 0.43 5.36
CA LYS A 63 -16.22 -0.87 4.96
C LYS A 63 -14.94 -0.68 4.16
N TYR A 64 -14.89 0.30 3.27
CA TYR A 64 -13.70 0.60 2.48
C TYR A 64 -12.56 1.15 3.33
N LEU A 65 -12.84 2.07 4.26
CA LEU A 65 -11.86 2.55 5.22
C LEU A 65 -11.28 1.41 6.06
N ASN A 66 -12.13 0.51 6.56
CA ASN A 66 -11.67 -0.67 7.30
C ASN A 66 -10.75 -1.56 6.44
N TYR A 67 -11.07 -1.71 5.15
CA TYR A 67 -10.20 -2.42 4.21
C TYR A 67 -8.85 -1.71 4.05
N LEU A 68 -8.82 -0.38 3.87
CA LEU A 68 -7.56 0.38 3.78
C LEU A 68 -6.72 0.27 5.06
N PHE A 69 -7.36 0.27 6.24
CA PHE A 69 -6.66 0.02 7.51
C PHE A 69 -6.05 -1.38 7.56
N GLN A 70 -6.76 -2.40 7.08
CA GLN A 70 -6.22 -3.75 6.99
C GLN A 70 -5.02 -3.82 6.05
N VAL A 71 -5.12 -3.25 4.85
CA VAL A 71 -4.00 -3.20 3.89
C VAL A 71 -2.78 -2.49 4.49
N ARG A 72 -2.99 -1.38 5.20
CA ARG A 72 -1.90 -0.67 5.91
C ARG A 72 -1.20 -1.58 6.92
N ASN A 73 -1.97 -2.31 7.72
CA ASN A 73 -1.41 -3.24 8.71
C ASN A 73 -0.63 -4.38 8.05
N ASP A 74 -1.14 -4.92 6.95
CA ASP A 74 -0.48 -5.99 6.20
C ASP A 74 0.85 -5.49 5.61
N LEU A 75 0.87 -4.27 5.03
CA LEU A 75 2.10 -3.63 4.54
C LEU A 75 3.11 -3.36 5.67
N GLN A 76 2.64 -2.90 6.83
CA GLN A 76 3.51 -2.68 7.99
C GLN A 76 4.12 -3.99 8.50
N SER A 77 3.34 -5.08 8.51
CA SER A 77 3.84 -6.41 8.85
C SER A 77 4.89 -6.87 7.83
N ALA A 78 4.61 -6.75 6.52
CA ALA A 78 5.56 -7.07 5.47
C ALA A 78 6.87 -6.25 5.58
N ALA A 79 6.78 -4.96 5.88
CA ALA A 79 7.94 -4.10 6.11
C ALA A 79 8.77 -4.56 7.33
N SER A 80 8.12 -5.01 8.41
CA SER A 80 8.81 -5.55 9.58
C SER A 80 9.54 -6.85 9.28
N THR A 81 8.89 -7.77 8.55
CA THR A 81 9.48 -9.05 8.13
C THR A 81 10.65 -8.82 7.18
N GLN A 82 10.53 -7.89 6.23
CA GLN A 82 11.64 -7.51 5.36
C GLN A 82 12.83 -6.97 6.16
N ARG A 83 12.58 -6.06 7.12
CA ARG A 83 13.66 -5.52 7.96
C ARG A 83 14.35 -6.62 8.77
N GLU A 84 13.59 -7.53 9.36
CA GLU A 84 14.12 -8.65 10.13
C GLU A 84 14.97 -9.58 9.25
N ALA A 85 14.45 -9.96 8.07
CA ALA A 85 15.18 -10.79 7.12
C ALA A 85 16.50 -10.14 6.69
N TYR A 86 16.49 -8.85 6.33
CA TYR A 86 17.71 -8.15 5.93
C TYR A 86 18.69 -7.96 7.09
N THR A 87 18.19 -7.78 8.32
CA THR A 87 19.02 -7.68 9.52
C THR A 87 19.67 -9.02 9.87
N TYR A 88 18.98 -10.12 9.61
CA TYR A 88 19.53 -11.46 9.75
C TYR A 88 20.62 -11.74 8.72
N ILE A 89 20.37 -11.41 7.43
CA ILE A 89 21.31 -11.65 6.32
C ILE A 89 22.51 -10.71 6.37
N HIS A 90 22.30 -9.46 6.80
CA HIS A 90 23.31 -8.42 6.92
C HIS A 90 23.38 -7.92 8.37
N PRO A 91 23.93 -8.71 9.31
CA PRO A 91 23.99 -8.35 10.71
C PRO A 91 24.88 -7.14 10.96
N SER A 92 24.69 -6.50 12.12
CA SER A 92 25.52 -5.36 12.53
C SER A 92 26.94 -5.82 12.84
N ILE A 93 27.91 -4.90 12.88
CA ILE A 93 29.30 -5.25 13.25
C ILE A 93 29.34 -5.87 14.66
N GLN A 94 28.53 -5.37 15.60
CA GLN A 94 28.42 -5.92 16.95
C GLN A 94 27.89 -7.36 16.92
N SER A 95 26.85 -7.61 16.13
CA SER A 95 26.30 -8.96 15.93
C SER A 95 27.30 -9.90 15.23
N CYS A 96 28.12 -9.40 14.29
CA CYS A 96 29.19 -10.19 13.68
C CYS A 96 30.20 -10.67 14.73
N VAL A 97 30.59 -9.79 15.66
CA VAL A 97 31.48 -10.15 16.77
C VAL A 97 30.87 -11.23 17.67
N GLU A 98 29.56 -11.17 17.92
CA GLU A 98 28.83 -12.19 18.67
C GLU A 98 28.78 -13.53 17.92
N ILE A 99 28.53 -13.52 16.61
CA ILE A 99 28.55 -14.71 15.73
C ILE A 99 29.90 -15.42 15.83
N VAL A 100 31.00 -14.67 15.71
CA VAL A 100 32.37 -15.21 15.79
C VAL A 100 32.67 -15.75 17.18
N ARG A 101 32.36 -14.98 18.24
CA ARG A 101 32.60 -15.41 19.63
C ARG A 101 31.80 -16.66 20.00
N GLY A 102 30.55 -16.71 19.57
CA GLY A 102 29.64 -17.83 19.84
C GLY A 102 29.86 -19.04 18.93
N ARG A 103 30.72 -18.95 17.90
CA ARG A 103 30.84 -19.95 16.83
C ARG A 103 29.47 -20.36 16.29
N SER A 104 28.63 -19.36 16.03
CA SER A 104 27.28 -19.59 15.52
C SER A 104 27.36 -20.29 14.16
N LYS A 105 26.29 -21.00 13.79
CA LYS A 105 26.16 -21.65 12.46
C LYS A 105 26.21 -20.66 11.29
N GLN A 106 25.99 -19.37 11.57
CA GLN A 106 26.07 -18.29 10.60
C GLN A 106 27.51 -17.93 10.20
N LEU A 107 28.50 -18.38 10.97
CA LEU A 107 29.91 -18.18 10.63
C LEU A 107 30.23 -18.98 9.38
N TRP A 108 30.70 -18.30 8.33
CA TRP A 108 31.03 -18.90 7.03
C TRP A 108 29.88 -19.68 6.38
N GLU A 109 28.64 -19.24 6.62
CA GLU A 109 27.47 -19.85 5.98
C GLU A 109 27.42 -19.56 4.47
N LYS A 110 27.96 -18.40 4.04
CA LYS A 110 27.79 -17.91 2.68
C LYS A 110 28.79 -18.52 1.73
N THR A 111 28.27 -19.04 0.61
CA THR A 111 29.08 -19.69 -0.43
C THR A 111 28.87 -19.03 -1.79
N GLY A 112 29.80 -19.26 -2.73
CA GLY A 112 29.75 -18.69 -4.08
C GLY A 112 28.50 -19.03 -4.91
N ILE A 113 27.64 -19.94 -4.45
CA ILE A 113 26.40 -20.32 -5.15
C ILE A 113 25.23 -19.42 -4.73
N GLU A 114 25.30 -18.80 -3.54
CA GLU A 114 24.21 -18.00 -3.01
C GLU A 114 24.14 -16.61 -3.67
N ASP A 115 22.92 -16.06 -3.71
CA ASP A 115 22.65 -14.75 -4.32
C ASP A 115 23.20 -13.59 -3.48
N ASP A 116 23.37 -13.80 -2.17
CA ASP A 116 23.86 -12.81 -1.22
C ASP A 116 25.36 -12.94 -0.91
N PHE A 117 26.07 -13.77 -1.67
CA PHE A 117 27.52 -13.86 -1.66
C PHE A 117 28.16 -12.53 -2.06
N LEU A 118 29.18 -12.11 -1.31
CA LEU A 118 29.87 -10.83 -1.48
C LEU A 118 28.96 -9.58 -1.40
N ASN A 119 27.79 -9.69 -0.74
CA ASN A 119 27.01 -8.52 -0.37
C ASN A 119 27.61 -7.87 0.88
N LEU A 120 28.14 -6.67 0.71
CA LEU A 120 28.82 -5.94 1.76
C LEU A 120 27.88 -4.94 2.43
N ARG A 121 27.56 -5.14 3.72
CA ARG A 121 26.82 -4.13 4.50
C ARG A 121 27.65 -2.85 4.63
N VAL A 122 27.03 -1.72 4.29
CA VAL A 122 27.64 -0.39 4.40
C VAL A 122 27.00 0.49 5.47
N GLY A 123 25.75 0.22 5.83
CA GLY A 123 25.07 1.03 6.83
C GLY A 123 23.62 0.62 7.03
N VAL A 124 22.85 1.56 7.57
CA VAL A 124 21.40 1.47 7.73
C VAL A 124 20.78 2.63 6.97
N GLY A 125 19.73 2.37 6.20
CA GLY A 125 19.11 3.36 5.35
C GLY A 125 17.67 3.03 5.03
N ILE A 126 17.28 3.37 3.79
CA ILE A 126 15.94 3.18 3.26
C ILE A 126 16.01 2.29 2.03
N GLN A 127 15.06 1.38 1.88
CA GLN A 127 14.90 0.53 0.70
C GLN A 127 13.42 0.44 0.33
N PRO A 128 13.05 0.32 -0.96
CA PRO A 128 11.69 0.00 -1.34
C PRO A 128 11.21 -1.30 -0.67
N ILE A 129 9.93 -1.33 -0.32
CA ILE A 129 9.27 -2.54 0.18
C ILE A 129 9.21 -3.59 -0.94
N ALA A 130 9.43 -4.86 -0.61
CA ALA A 130 9.39 -5.96 -1.57
C ALA A 130 7.97 -6.15 -2.14
N LEU A 131 6.94 -5.95 -1.32
CA LEU A 131 5.54 -5.94 -1.73
C LEU A 131 5.13 -4.52 -2.10
N VAL A 132 5.43 -4.10 -3.33
CA VAL A 132 5.16 -2.73 -3.81
C VAL A 132 3.66 -2.47 -3.85
N PRO A 133 3.13 -1.53 -3.04
CA PRO A 133 1.72 -1.16 -3.11
C PRO A 133 1.47 -0.34 -4.38
N ILE A 134 0.52 -0.78 -5.21
CA ILE A 134 0.13 -0.08 -6.43
C ILE A 134 -1.33 0.32 -6.32
N TYR A 135 -1.58 1.63 -6.32
CA TYR A 135 -2.91 2.17 -6.51
C TYR A 135 -3.05 2.68 -7.94
N SER A 136 -3.95 2.07 -8.71
CA SER A 136 -4.31 2.54 -10.05
C SER A 136 -5.68 3.20 -9.99
N SER A 137 -5.70 4.53 -10.12
CA SER A 137 -6.95 5.24 -10.35
C SER A 137 -7.41 4.93 -11.78
N LYS A 138 -8.63 4.40 -11.92
CA LYS A 138 -9.25 4.31 -13.25
C LYS A 138 -9.56 5.73 -13.69
N ALA A 139 -9.00 6.15 -14.83
CA ALA A 139 -9.19 7.47 -15.42
C ALA A 139 -10.61 8.01 -15.19
N LYS A 140 -10.73 8.94 -14.24
CA LYS A 140 -11.96 9.70 -13.96
C LYS A 140 -11.78 11.12 -14.49
N ALA A 141 -12.91 11.74 -14.79
CA ALA A 141 -12.98 13.14 -15.20
C ALA A 141 -12.25 14.03 -14.19
N ILE A 142 -11.66 15.12 -14.69
CA ILE A 142 -10.63 15.98 -14.07
C ILE A 142 -11.04 16.64 -12.73
N ASP A 143 -12.26 16.42 -12.21
CA ASP A 143 -12.88 17.25 -11.18
C ASP A 143 -13.57 16.48 -10.03
N ASP A 144 -13.32 15.18 -9.88
CA ASP A 144 -13.94 14.33 -8.85
C ASP A 144 -12.91 13.96 -7.74
N ASP A 145 -12.62 14.91 -6.85
CA ASP A 145 -11.76 14.70 -5.67
C ASP A 145 -12.48 13.80 -4.64
N ASN A 146 -12.26 12.49 -4.73
CA ASN A 146 -12.77 11.55 -3.75
C ASN A 146 -11.78 11.38 -2.59
N PRO A 147 -12.12 11.77 -1.35
CA PRO A 147 -11.21 11.70 -0.20
C PRO A 147 -10.70 10.28 0.10
N LEU A 148 -11.46 9.24 -0.28
CA LEU A 148 -11.04 7.85 -0.09
C LEU A 148 -9.89 7.44 -1.04
N GLU A 149 -9.83 8.02 -2.24
CA GLU A 149 -8.76 7.76 -3.21
C GLU A 149 -7.46 8.44 -2.76
N GLU A 150 -7.56 9.64 -2.20
CA GLU A 150 -6.43 10.36 -1.60
C GLU A 150 -5.81 9.55 -0.45
N ILE A 151 -6.63 9.01 0.46
CA ILE A 151 -6.16 8.15 1.55
C ILE A 151 -5.42 6.91 1.01
N ALA A 152 -5.95 6.28 -0.03
CA ALA A 152 -5.32 5.10 -0.63
C ALA A 152 -3.97 5.43 -1.28
N SER A 153 -3.88 6.54 -2.04
CA SER A 153 -2.62 7.01 -2.64
C SER A 153 -1.59 7.32 -1.55
N LYS A 154 -2.00 8.03 -0.51
CA LYS A 154 -1.13 8.38 0.62
C LYS A 154 -0.59 7.17 1.36
N ILE A 155 -1.40 6.13 1.56
CA ILE A 155 -0.92 4.85 2.14
C ILE A 155 0.15 4.22 1.25
N CYS A 156 -0.05 4.22 -0.08
CA CYS A 156 0.94 3.68 -1.00
C CYS A 156 2.26 4.44 -0.96
N GLU A 157 2.20 5.78 -0.95
CA GLU A 157 3.38 6.65 -0.85
C GLU A 157 4.10 6.49 0.50
N GLU A 158 3.37 6.49 1.61
CA GLU A 158 3.94 6.32 2.96
C GLU A 158 4.63 4.97 3.13
N MET A 159 4.02 3.90 2.62
CA MET A 159 4.48 2.52 2.81
C MET A 159 5.42 2.03 1.70
N TYR A 160 5.74 2.86 0.71
CA TYR A 160 6.63 2.49 -0.39
C TYR A 160 8.04 2.16 0.10
N PHE A 161 8.53 2.85 1.14
CA PHE A 161 9.88 2.68 1.66
C PHE A 161 9.89 2.07 3.06
N VAL A 162 10.74 1.06 3.25
CA VAL A 162 11.10 0.52 4.56
C VAL A 162 12.31 1.28 5.07
N ARG A 163 12.16 1.89 6.26
CA ARG A 163 13.24 2.59 6.97
C ARG A 163 13.99 1.67 7.90
N ASP A 164 15.17 2.10 8.34
CA ASP A 164 16.02 1.40 9.31
C ASP A 164 16.39 -0.02 8.85
N ILE A 165 16.63 -0.18 7.54
CA ILE A 165 17.02 -1.46 6.94
C ILE A 165 18.51 -1.45 6.60
N PRO A 166 19.25 -2.57 6.82
CA PRO A 166 20.63 -2.67 6.39
C PRO A 166 20.75 -2.48 4.88
N VAL A 167 21.63 -1.56 4.49
CA VAL A 167 21.97 -1.33 3.08
C VAL A 167 23.29 -2.02 2.79
N TYR A 168 23.34 -2.70 1.64
CA TYR A 168 24.51 -3.43 1.19
C TYR A 168 24.90 -3.06 -0.25
N ILE A 169 26.14 -3.38 -0.59
CA ILE A 169 26.70 -3.23 -1.93
C ILE A 169 27.06 -4.63 -2.44
N PRO A 170 26.49 -5.10 -3.57
CA PRO A 170 26.84 -6.39 -4.16
C PRO A 170 28.19 -6.28 -4.87
N LEU A 171 29.27 -6.66 -4.18
CA LEU A 171 30.63 -6.58 -4.75
C LEU A 171 30.83 -7.57 -5.91
N ARG A 172 30.04 -8.65 -5.98
CA ARG A 172 30.05 -9.58 -7.12
C ARG A 172 29.84 -8.86 -8.46
N ASN A 173 29.03 -7.80 -8.47
CA ASN A 173 28.68 -7.07 -9.69
C ASN A 173 29.58 -5.84 -9.93
N ILE A 174 30.53 -5.57 -9.02
CA ILE A 174 31.33 -4.35 -9.02
C ILE A 174 32.81 -4.70 -8.93
N ASN A 175 33.58 -4.36 -9.96
CA ASN A 175 35.01 -4.66 -9.99
C ASN A 175 35.84 -3.76 -9.06
N THR A 176 35.38 -2.54 -8.79
CA THR A 176 36.14 -1.55 -8.01
C THR A 176 35.21 -0.66 -7.21
N LEU A 177 35.44 -0.59 -5.90
CA LEU A 177 34.73 0.30 -4.98
C LEU A 177 35.71 1.34 -4.45
N GLY A 178 35.47 2.61 -4.75
CA GLY A 178 36.23 3.75 -4.19
C GLY A 178 35.53 4.30 -2.95
N ILE A 179 36.27 4.45 -1.86
CA ILE A 179 35.77 5.05 -0.61
C ILE A 179 36.55 6.34 -0.37
N TYR A 180 35.84 7.45 -0.17
CA TYR A 180 36.43 8.77 0.04
C TYR A 180 35.84 9.41 1.30
N GLY A 181 36.68 10.09 2.07
CA GLY A 181 36.28 10.75 3.31
C GLY A 181 37.48 11.08 4.18
N LYS A 182 37.24 11.45 5.44
CA LYS A 182 38.33 11.65 6.39
C LYS A 182 39.05 10.33 6.66
N GLN A 183 40.36 10.38 6.79
CA GLN A 183 41.20 9.19 6.91
C GLN A 183 40.75 8.26 8.05
N GLN A 184 40.32 8.81 9.18
CA GLN A 184 39.83 8.03 10.31
C GLN A 184 38.50 7.32 10.00
N GLU A 185 37.51 8.05 9.47
CA GLU A 185 36.20 7.51 9.11
C GLU A 185 36.33 6.40 8.05
N VAL A 186 37.21 6.58 7.06
CA VAL A 186 37.48 5.56 6.03
C VAL A 186 38.10 4.30 6.64
N ARG A 187 39.08 4.45 7.55
CA ARG A 187 39.67 3.30 8.25
C ARG A 187 38.65 2.55 9.09
N ASP A 188 37.81 3.27 9.83
CA ASP A 188 36.79 2.66 10.68
C ASP A 188 35.74 1.92 9.85
N PHE A 189 35.33 2.51 8.71
CA PHE A 189 34.45 1.87 7.75
C PHE A 189 35.09 0.60 7.14
N LEU A 190 36.34 0.69 6.67
CA LEU A 190 37.07 -0.46 6.12
C LEU A 190 37.20 -1.59 7.13
N ASN A 191 37.49 -1.27 8.40
CA ASN A 191 37.55 -2.26 9.47
C ASN A 191 36.19 -2.96 9.67
N GLY A 192 35.08 -2.19 9.69
CA GLY A 192 33.73 -2.75 9.77
C GLY A 192 33.38 -3.66 8.60
N VAL A 193 33.76 -3.22 7.38
CA VAL A 193 33.60 -3.98 6.14
C VAL A 193 34.38 -5.29 6.19
N LEU A 194 35.64 -5.26 6.62
CA LEU A 194 36.48 -6.44 6.73
C LEU A 194 35.94 -7.44 7.77
N VAL A 195 35.49 -6.95 8.93
CA VAL A 195 34.86 -7.80 9.96
C VAL A 195 33.61 -8.47 9.41
N HIS A 196 32.73 -7.71 8.75
CA HIS A 196 31.51 -8.26 8.16
C HIS A 196 31.83 -9.32 7.09
N LEU A 197 32.74 -9.02 6.16
CA LEU A 197 33.12 -9.91 5.08
C LEU A 197 33.74 -11.20 5.61
N THR A 198 34.70 -11.11 6.52
CA THR A 198 35.41 -12.29 7.08
C THR A 198 34.57 -13.14 8.03
N THR A 199 33.46 -12.60 8.55
CA THR A 199 32.50 -13.35 9.38
C THR A 199 31.62 -14.25 8.52
N HIS A 200 31.16 -13.76 7.36
CA HIS A 200 30.20 -14.51 6.53
C HIS A 200 30.85 -15.30 5.40
N GLN A 201 32.01 -14.86 4.89
CA GLN A 201 32.70 -15.51 3.78
C GLN A 201 33.78 -16.45 4.29
N GLY A 202 33.77 -17.69 3.80
CA GLY A 202 34.80 -18.68 4.10
C GLY A 202 36.16 -18.29 3.51
N TYR A 203 37.24 -18.77 4.14
CA TYR A 203 38.61 -18.52 3.69
C TYR A 203 38.93 -19.17 2.33
N ASP A 204 38.20 -20.23 1.97
CA ASP A 204 38.33 -20.92 0.69
C ASP A 204 37.75 -20.10 -0.47
N ASP A 205 36.71 -19.29 -0.19
CA ASP A 205 35.98 -18.52 -1.20
C ASP A 205 36.56 -17.12 -1.41
N VAL A 206 37.00 -16.44 -0.35
CA VAL A 206 37.46 -15.04 -0.42
C VAL A 206 38.82 -14.86 0.24
N ARG A 207 39.72 -14.21 -0.49
CA ARG A 207 41.06 -13.83 0.00
C ARG A 207 41.16 -12.32 0.14
N VAL A 208 41.59 -11.86 1.31
CA VAL A 208 41.82 -10.45 1.59
C VAL A 208 43.30 -10.13 1.43
N ALA A 209 43.62 -9.17 0.58
CA ALA A 209 44.96 -8.61 0.44
C ALA A 209 44.90 -7.10 0.69
N ALA A 210 45.89 -6.56 1.41
CA ALA A 210 45.98 -5.14 1.71
C ALA A 210 47.30 -4.58 1.17
N GLY A 211 47.20 -3.48 0.42
CA GLY A 211 48.35 -2.69 -0.04
C GLY A 211 48.17 -1.24 0.40
N CYS A 212 49.22 -0.66 0.99
CA CYS A 212 49.22 0.75 1.37
C CYS A 212 50.15 1.51 0.42
N ILE A 213 49.58 2.40 -0.39
CA ILE A 213 50.36 3.29 -1.25
C ILE A 213 50.53 4.61 -0.51
N PHE A 214 51.73 4.84 0.01
CA PHE A 214 52.12 6.16 0.53
C PHE A 214 52.45 7.07 -0.65
N LEU A 215 51.49 7.89 -1.06
CA LEU A 215 51.78 9.04 -1.92
C LEU A 215 52.45 10.10 -1.04
N ARG A 216 53.75 10.27 -1.25
CA ARG A 216 54.60 11.24 -0.52
C ARG A 216 54.55 12.60 -1.18
#